data_AF-A0A3S2PB30-F1
#
_entry.id   AF-A0A3S2PB30-F1
#
_cell.length_a   1.000
_cell.length_b   1.000
_cell.length_c   1.000
_cell.angle_alpha   90.00
_cell.angle_beta   90.00
_cell.angle_gamma   90.00
#
_symmetry.space_group_name_H-M   'P 1'
#
loop_
_entity.id
_entity.type
_entity.pdbx_description
1 polymer ?
#
loop_
_entity_poly.entity_id
_entity_poly.type
_entity_poly.pdbx_seq_one_letter_code
_entity_poly.pdbx_strand_id
1 'polypeptide(L)'
;MDNPDSRFKPLPEDATPLAETINFEDYHYVTLKQDLDSDAQNLESESWSVTADQNLLKSLSKDAVKRRDVIYELMYTEMNLVRTLKILFHVYMFELKRTLQMDEVKLERLFPAVQPLLGLHQHFLTALKELQEGPAPFSAAQLGSVLTSQVTPVQAPPSEEEVHSTEQR
;
A
#
# COMPACT_ATOMS: atom_id res chain seq x y z
N MET A 1 12.02 1.93 -53.17
CA MET A 1 12.91 1.05 -52.40
C MET A 1 13.03 1.68 -51.02
N ASP A 2 12.02 1.45 -50.19
CA ASP A 2 12.00 1.85 -48.79
C ASP A 2 12.98 0.97 -48.03
N ASN A 3 13.95 1.59 -47.36
CA ASN A 3 14.86 0.90 -46.46
C ASN A 3 14.23 0.90 -45.05
N PRO A 4 13.79 -0.26 -44.50
CA PRO A 4 13.10 -0.29 -43.22
C PRO A 4 14.03 -0.25 -41.98
N ASP A 5 15.33 -0.02 -42.15
CA ASP A 5 16.34 -0.11 -41.07
C ASP A 5 16.66 1.20 -40.33
N SER A 6 15.74 2.18 -40.29
CA SER A 6 15.92 3.41 -39.49
C SER A 6 15.34 3.31 -38.07
N ARG A 7 15.15 2.09 -37.56
CA ARG A 7 14.57 1.82 -36.25
C ARG A 7 15.70 1.57 -35.24
N PHE A 8 15.97 2.57 -34.40
CA PHE A 8 16.97 2.63 -33.32
C PHE A 8 18.42 2.88 -33.77
N LYS A 9 18.79 4.17 -33.82
CA LYS A 9 20.20 4.57 -33.65
C LYS A 9 20.64 4.17 -32.23
N PRO A 10 21.78 3.47 -32.06
CA PRO A 10 22.37 3.24 -30.74
C PRO A 10 22.69 4.57 -30.07
N LEU A 11 22.43 4.67 -28.77
CA LEU A 11 22.83 5.81 -27.96
C LEU A 11 24.38 5.93 -27.97
N PRO A 12 24.97 7.14 -28.04
CA PRO A 12 26.42 7.30 -28.01
C PRO A 12 27.02 6.66 -26.74
N GLU A 13 28.14 5.95 -26.89
CA GLU A 13 28.85 5.25 -25.80
C GLU A 13 29.45 6.19 -24.73
N ASP A 14 29.43 7.50 -24.98
CA ASP A 14 29.84 8.57 -24.05
C ASP A 14 28.65 9.22 -23.32
N ALA A 15 27.52 8.52 -23.19
CA ALA A 15 26.52 8.91 -22.20
C ALA A 15 27.14 8.72 -20.81
N THR A 16 27.63 9.82 -20.21
CA THR A 16 27.86 9.90 -18.76
C THR A 16 26.70 9.19 -18.07
N PRO A 17 26.93 8.25 -17.13
CA PRO A 17 25.85 7.50 -16.52
C PRO A 17 24.81 8.50 -16.02
N LEU A 18 23.64 8.54 -16.68
CA LEU A 18 22.59 9.53 -16.41
C LEU A 18 21.87 9.24 -15.08
N ALA A 19 22.46 8.36 -14.27
CA ALA A 19 22.11 8.10 -12.90
C ALA A 19 23.43 7.98 -12.14
N GLU A 20 23.71 8.92 -11.25
CA GLU A 20 24.44 8.58 -10.04
C GLU A 20 23.74 7.32 -9.49
N THR A 21 24.48 6.23 -9.33
CA THR A 21 23.91 4.97 -8.85
C THR A 21 23.18 5.22 -7.54
N ILE A 22 21.91 4.80 -7.44
CA ILE A 22 21.10 4.95 -6.23
C ILE A 22 21.88 4.40 -5.02
N ASN A 23 22.22 5.25 -4.06
CA ASN A 23 22.92 4.83 -2.85
C ASN A 23 21.92 4.27 -1.83
N PHE A 24 21.74 2.95 -1.82
CA PHE A 24 20.84 2.28 -0.88
C PHE A 24 21.27 2.36 0.60
N GLU A 25 22.49 2.84 0.88
CA GLU A 25 22.95 3.11 2.24
C GLU A 25 22.52 4.50 2.75
N ASP A 26 21.92 5.34 1.90
CA ASP A 26 21.35 6.61 2.33
C ASP A 26 20.29 6.37 3.42
N TYR A 27 20.29 7.22 4.44
CA TYR A 27 19.35 7.15 5.57
C TYR A 27 17.89 6.94 5.15
N HIS A 28 17.48 7.60 4.05
CA HIS A 28 16.15 7.47 3.47
C HIS A 28 15.77 6.03 3.11
N TYR A 29 16.67 5.28 2.44
CA TYR A 29 16.40 3.90 2.05
C TYR A 29 16.56 2.92 3.21
N VAL A 30 17.42 3.23 4.16
CA VAL A 30 17.53 2.46 5.41
C VAL A 30 16.21 2.52 6.18
N THR A 31 15.63 3.72 6.36
CA THR A 31 14.31 3.88 6.99
C THR A 31 13.21 3.20 6.18
N LEU A 32 13.17 3.40 4.86
CA LEU A 32 12.19 2.72 4.00
C LEU A 32 12.26 1.20 4.15
N LYS A 33 13.47 0.63 4.20
CA LYS A 33 13.66 -0.81 4.38
C LYS A 33 13.11 -1.27 5.73
N GLN A 34 13.40 -0.56 6.82
CA GLN A 34 12.87 -0.86 8.15
C GLN A 34 11.34 -0.84 8.16
N ASP A 35 10.74 0.16 7.52
CA ASP A 35 9.29 0.28 7.42
C ASP A 35 8.67 -0.87 6.60
N LEU A 36 9.31 -1.27 5.50
CA LEU A 36 8.87 -2.42 4.70
C LEU A 36 8.98 -3.74 5.47
N ASP A 37 10.05 -3.92 6.23
CA ASP A 37 10.26 -5.11 7.06
C ASP A 37 9.23 -5.15 8.22
N SER A 38 8.90 -3.99 8.80
CA SER A 38 7.88 -3.88 9.85
C SER A 38 6.46 -4.19 9.33
N ASP A 39 6.11 -3.72 8.12
CA ASP A 39 4.83 -4.05 7.51
C ASP A 39 4.69 -5.55 7.27
N ALA A 40 5.76 -6.19 6.78
CA ALA A 40 5.80 -7.61 6.43
C ALA A 40 5.89 -8.56 7.63
N GLN A 41 6.17 -8.05 8.83
CA GLN A 41 6.25 -8.86 10.04
C GLN A 41 4.95 -9.66 10.24
N ASN A 42 5.08 -10.97 10.50
CA ASN A 42 3.99 -11.94 10.65
C ASN A 42 3.18 -12.25 9.37
N LEU A 43 3.61 -11.75 8.21
CA LEU A 43 3.01 -11.93 6.88
C LEU A 43 4.03 -12.54 5.89
N GLU A 44 4.73 -13.60 6.32
CA GLU A 44 5.84 -14.21 5.57
C GLU A 44 5.40 -15.17 4.44
N SER A 45 4.13 -15.56 4.42
CA SER A 45 3.56 -16.47 3.42
C SER A 45 2.25 -15.92 2.87
N GLU A 46 1.79 -16.48 1.76
CA GLU A 46 0.48 -16.18 1.16
C GLU A 46 -0.67 -16.89 1.89
N SER A 47 -0.36 -17.90 2.75
CA SER A 47 -1.37 -18.69 3.45
C SER A 47 -1.05 -18.87 4.94
N TRP A 48 -2.03 -18.54 5.80
CA TRP A 48 -1.90 -18.65 7.24
C TRP A 48 -1.70 -20.10 7.68
N SER A 49 -2.51 -21.02 7.14
CA SER A 49 -2.48 -22.45 7.53
C SER A 49 -1.16 -23.14 7.21
N VAL A 50 -0.32 -22.59 6.33
CA VAL A 50 1.05 -23.08 6.07
C VAL A 50 2.02 -22.63 7.16
N THR A 51 1.81 -21.45 7.73
CA THR A 51 2.65 -20.84 8.78
C THR A 51 2.17 -21.12 10.21
N ALA A 52 0.92 -21.57 10.39
CA ALA A 52 0.29 -21.75 11.69
C ALA A 52 0.74 -23.04 12.40
N ASP A 53 0.76 -22.99 13.74
CA ASP A 53 1.07 -24.16 14.57
C ASP A 53 0.05 -25.30 14.33
N GLN A 54 0.56 -26.50 14.06
CA GLN A 54 -0.28 -27.67 13.77
C GLN A 54 -1.22 -28.06 14.91
N ASN A 55 -0.87 -27.77 16.17
CA ASN A 55 -1.74 -28.00 17.32
C ASN A 55 -2.91 -27.01 17.34
N LEU A 56 -2.67 -25.76 16.94
CA LEU A 56 -3.72 -24.77 16.77
C LEU A 56 -4.66 -25.16 15.62
N LEU A 57 -4.12 -25.60 14.49
CA LEU A 57 -4.93 -26.07 13.35
C LEU A 57 -5.84 -27.24 13.71
N LYS A 58 -5.34 -28.20 14.51
CA LYS A 58 -6.13 -29.36 14.99
C LYS A 58 -7.24 -28.98 15.97
N SER A 59 -7.09 -27.85 16.67
CA SER A 59 -8.10 -27.36 17.62
C SER A 59 -9.25 -26.59 16.96
N LEU A 60 -9.08 -26.16 15.70
CA LEU A 60 -10.04 -25.35 14.97
C LEU A 60 -10.91 -26.21 14.04
N SER A 61 -12.15 -25.76 13.80
CA SER A 61 -12.99 -26.35 12.76
C SER A 61 -12.45 -26.00 11.37
N LYS A 62 -12.74 -26.84 10.36
CA LYS A 62 -12.35 -26.57 8.96
C LYS A 62 -12.83 -25.21 8.46
N ASP A 63 -14.04 -24.80 8.84
CA ASP A 63 -14.59 -23.50 8.46
C ASP A 63 -13.87 -22.34 9.15
N ALA A 64 -13.42 -22.51 10.40
CA ALA A 64 -12.64 -21.50 11.11
C ALA A 64 -11.24 -21.35 10.51
N VAL A 65 -10.59 -22.44 10.09
CA VAL A 65 -9.31 -22.41 9.36
C VAL A 65 -9.49 -21.69 8.03
N LYS A 66 -10.48 -22.07 7.22
CA LYS A 66 -10.74 -21.43 5.93
C LYS A 66 -11.03 -19.93 6.06
N ARG A 67 -11.79 -19.53 7.08
CA ARG A 67 -12.06 -18.11 7.36
C ARG A 67 -10.76 -17.35 7.64
N ARG A 68 -9.90 -17.90 8.50
CA ARG A 68 -8.60 -17.30 8.81
C ARG A 68 -7.69 -17.20 7.59
N ASP A 69 -7.67 -18.21 6.74
CA ASP A 69 -6.88 -18.19 5.50
C ASP A 69 -7.33 -17.04 4.57
N VAL A 70 -8.63 -16.86 4.33
CA VAL A 70 -9.14 -15.77 3.47
C VAL A 70 -8.82 -14.39 4.04
N ILE A 71 -8.89 -14.22 5.35
CA ILE A 71 -8.56 -12.95 6.01
C ILE A 71 -7.06 -12.67 5.89
N TYR A 72 -6.25 -13.70 6.13
CA TYR A 72 -4.81 -13.57 6.03
C TYR A 72 -4.37 -13.25 4.59
N GLU A 73 -5.02 -13.85 3.59
CA GLU A 73 -4.82 -13.50 2.17
C GLU A 73 -5.16 -12.02 1.90
N LEU A 74 -6.26 -11.50 2.46
CA LEU A 74 -6.59 -10.08 2.39
C LEU A 74 -5.48 -9.21 3.02
N MET A 75 -5.00 -9.57 4.21
CA MET A 75 -3.90 -8.85 4.88
C MET A 75 -2.61 -8.89 4.09
N TYR A 76 -2.28 -10.05 3.52
CA TYR A 76 -1.09 -10.27 2.73
C TYR A 76 -1.11 -9.48 1.43
N THR A 77 -2.24 -9.49 0.71
CA THR A 77 -2.42 -8.71 -0.52
C THR A 77 -2.39 -7.20 -0.24
N GLU A 78 -2.98 -6.75 0.87
CA GLU A 78 -2.92 -5.36 1.32
C GLU A 78 -1.50 -4.93 1.69
N MET A 79 -0.74 -5.76 2.42
CA MET A 79 0.67 -5.51 2.74
C MET A 79 1.51 -5.35 1.46
N ASN A 80 1.29 -6.21 0.47
CA ASN A 80 1.96 -6.12 -0.82
C ASN A 80 1.59 -4.83 -1.57
N LEU A 81 0.33 -4.38 -1.50
CA LEU A 81 -0.09 -3.12 -2.09
C LEU A 81 0.59 -1.93 -1.41
N VAL A 82 0.61 -1.88 -0.08
CA VAL A 82 1.35 -0.86 0.70
C VAL A 82 2.82 -0.84 0.31
N ARG A 83 3.46 -2.00 0.20
CA ARG A 83 4.85 -2.14 -0.27
C ARG A 83 5.04 -1.52 -1.66
N THR A 84 4.17 -1.84 -2.61
CA THR A 84 4.23 -1.27 -3.97
C THR A 84 4.08 0.25 -3.95
N LEU A 85 3.14 0.79 -3.17
CA LEU A 85 2.93 2.24 -3.03
C LEU A 85 4.13 2.94 -2.37
N LYS A 86 4.73 2.33 -1.33
CA LYS A 86 5.96 2.85 -0.71
C LYS A 86 7.13 2.88 -1.70
N ILE A 87 7.27 1.87 -2.55
CA ILE A 87 8.30 1.85 -3.59
C ILE A 87 8.04 2.96 -4.62
N LEU A 88 6.79 3.13 -5.09
CA LEU A 88 6.42 4.21 -6.00
C LEU A 88 6.76 5.59 -5.42
N PHE A 89 6.40 5.82 -4.15
CA PHE A 89 6.59 7.11 -3.50
C PHE A 89 8.05 7.37 -3.11
N HIS A 90 8.66 6.48 -2.33
CA HIS A 90 9.98 6.69 -1.74
C HIS A 90 11.16 6.32 -2.64
N VAL A 91 10.94 5.56 -3.72
CA VAL A 91 11.99 5.25 -4.69
C VAL A 91 11.73 6.02 -5.98
N TYR A 92 10.65 5.73 -6.70
CA TYR A 92 10.45 6.31 -8.03
C TYR A 92 10.22 7.83 -7.99
N MET A 93 9.20 8.29 -7.26
CA MET A 93 8.90 9.73 -7.20
C MET A 93 10.05 10.51 -6.54
N PHE A 94 10.63 9.97 -5.47
CA PHE A 94 11.79 10.57 -4.81
C PHE A 94 12.99 10.70 -5.75
N GLU A 95 13.36 9.64 -6.48
CA GLU A 95 14.49 9.69 -7.41
C GLU A 95 14.24 10.58 -8.61
N LEU A 96 13.03 10.55 -9.19
CA LEU A 96 12.66 11.45 -10.29
C LEU A 96 12.72 12.92 -9.86
N LYS A 97 12.34 13.21 -8.61
CA LYS A 97 12.47 14.56 -8.03
C LYS A 97 13.93 14.93 -7.77
N ARG A 98 14.72 14.01 -7.20
CA ARG A 98 16.11 14.24 -6.78
C ARG A 98 17.07 14.33 -7.96
N THR A 99 17.05 13.34 -8.85
CA THR A 99 18.04 13.16 -9.94
C THR A 99 17.65 13.93 -11.21
N LEU A 100 16.37 13.93 -11.57
CA LEU A 100 15.88 14.61 -12.78
C LEU A 100 15.31 16.00 -12.49
N GLN A 101 15.32 16.43 -11.23
CA GLN A 101 14.75 17.72 -10.78
C GLN A 101 13.31 17.91 -11.29
N MET A 102 12.55 16.82 -11.36
CA MET A 102 11.20 16.85 -11.89
C MET A 102 10.31 17.68 -10.97
N ASP A 103 9.55 18.61 -11.55
CA ASP A 103 8.62 19.43 -10.80
C ASP A 103 7.42 18.61 -10.27
N GLU A 104 6.84 19.07 -9.16
CA GLU A 104 5.74 18.41 -8.48
C GLU A 104 4.51 18.22 -9.40
N VAL A 105 4.26 19.17 -10.30
CA VAL A 105 3.10 19.11 -11.22
C VAL A 105 3.23 17.96 -12.21
N LYS A 106 4.44 17.68 -12.71
CA LYS A 106 4.71 16.51 -13.56
C LYS A 106 4.65 15.21 -12.76
N LEU A 107 5.18 15.19 -11.54
CA LEU A 107 5.09 14.01 -10.67
C LEU A 107 3.64 13.65 -10.37
N GLU A 108 2.80 14.62 -10.00
CA GLU A 108 1.37 14.41 -9.76
C GLU A 108 0.59 13.98 -11.02
N ARG A 109 1.07 14.34 -12.22
CA ARG A 109 0.47 13.85 -13.47
C ARG A 109 0.85 12.42 -13.80
N LEU A 110 2.06 11.99 -13.44
CA LEU A 110 2.55 10.63 -13.66
C LEU A 110 2.05 9.66 -12.59
N PHE A 111 2.01 10.11 -11.35
CA PHE A 111 1.69 9.32 -10.15
C PHE A 111 0.62 10.04 -9.32
N PRO A 112 -0.61 10.16 -9.85
CA PRO A 112 -1.66 10.91 -9.18
C PRO A 112 -2.03 10.27 -7.84
N ALA A 113 -2.09 11.10 -6.79
CA ALA A 113 -2.61 10.72 -5.47
C ALA A 113 -1.91 9.54 -4.78
N VAL A 114 -0.65 9.23 -5.11
CA VAL A 114 0.09 8.13 -4.48
C VAL A 114 0.22 8.32 -2.96
N GLN A 115 0.50 9.54 -2.49
CA GLN A 115 0.64 9.80 -1.05
C GLN A 115 -0.68 9.61 -0.27
N PRO A 116 -1.82 10.22 -0.68
CA PRO A 116 -3.11 9.93 -0.06
C PRO A 116 -3.49 8.45 -0.10
N LEU A 117 -3.27 7.78 -1.24
CA LEU A 117 -3.57 6.36 -1.41
C LEU A 117 -2.72 5.49 -0.47
N LEU A 118 -1.42 5.78 -0.37
CA LEU A 118 -0.53 5.12 0.56
C LEU A 118 -1.01 5.27 2.01
N GLY A 119 -1.39 6.48 2.43
CA GLY A 119 -1.91 6.71 3.78
C GLY A 119 -3.18 5.91 4.10
N LEU A 120 -4.11 5.80 3.13
CA LEU A 120 -5.34 5.01 3.29
C LEU A 120 -5.03 3.53 3.49
N HIS A 121 -4.21 2.95 2.62
CA HIS A 121 -3.85 1.53 2.66
C HIS A 121 -2.98 1.19 3.88
N GLN A 122 -2.09 2.09 4.31
CA GLN A 122 -1.36 1.92 5.57
C GLN A 122 -2.30 1.85 6.77
N HIS A 123 -3.27 2.77 6.85
CA HIS A 123 -4.26 2.76 7.91
C HIS A 123 -5.10 1.48 7.91
N PHE A 124 -5.50 1.01 6.72
CA PHE A 124 -6.22 -0.25 6.57
C PHE A 124 -5.40 -1.44 7.06
N LEU A 125 -4.16 -1.55 6.61
CA LEU A 125 -3.25 -2.61 7.02
C LEU A 125 -3.04 -2.63 8.54
N THR A 126 -2.83 -1.47 9.17
CA THR A 126 -2.71 -1.36 10.63
C THR A 126 -3.96 -1.89 11.33
N ALA A 127 -5.15 -1.47 10.89
CA ALA A 127 -6.41 -1.94 11.48
C ALA A 127 -6.61 -3.47 11.33
N LEU A 128 -6.17 -4.05 10.21
CA LEU A 128 -6.20 -5.49 10.01
C LEU A 128 -5.19 -6.22 10.93
N LYS A 129 -3.98 -5.69 11.10
CA LYS A 129 -2.95 -6.27 11.99
C LYS A 129 -3.37 -6.23 13.45
N GLU A 130 -3.95 -5.11 13.92
CA GLU A 130 -4.49 -5.00 15.28
C GLU A 130 -5.61 -6.03 15.54
N LEU A 131 -6.43 -6.30 14.53
CA LEU A 131 -7.48 -7.32 14.63
C LEU A 131 -6.91 -8.74 14.75
N GLN A 132 -5.74 -9.00 14.15
CA GLN A 132 -5.05 -10.30 14.26
C GLN A 132 -4.34 -10.47 15.60
N GLU A 133 -3.75 -9.42 16.16
CA GLU A 133 -2.96 -9.46 17.40
C GLU A 133 -3.81 -9.33 18.68
N GLY A 134 -5.10 -9.00 18.56
CA GLY A 134 -6.01 -8.83 19.68
C GLY A 134 -6.19 -10.08 20.56
N PRO A 135 -6.47 -9.92 21.87
CA PRO A 135 -6.61 -11.02 22.83
C PRO A 135 -7.87 -11.87 22.64
N ALA A 136 -8.79 -11.46 21.76
CA ALA A 136 -10.08 -12.12 21.54
C ALA A 136 -10.06 -12.95 20.24
N PRO A 137 -10.77 -14.09 20.21
CA PRO A 137 -10.95 -14.84 18.97
C PRO A 137 -11.61 -13.95 17.91
N PHE A 138 -10.95 -13.87 16.75
CA PHE A 138 -11.35 -13.08 15.59
C PHE A 138 -12.88 -13.14 15.34
N SER A 139 -13.58 -12.04 15.59
CA SER A 139 -15.02 -11.93 15.33
C SER A 139 -15.29 -11.34 13.96
N ALA A 140 -16.19 -11.97 13.19
CA ALA A 140 -16.61 -11.46 11.88
C ALA A 140 -17.21 -10.04 11.95
N ALA A 141 -17.78 -9.65 13.10
CA ALA A 141 -18.31 -8.31 13.31
C ALA A 141 -17.21 -7.24 13.35
N GLN A 142 -16.05 -7.56 13.93
CA GLN A 142 -14.92 -6.63 14.01
C GLN A 142 -14.30 -6.41 12.63
N LEU A 143 -14.09 -7.48 11.86
CA LEU A 143 -13.67 -7.35 10.45
C LEU A 143 -14.68 -6.56 9.63
N GLY A 144 -15.99 -6.82 9.82
CA GLY A 144 -17.04 -6.06 9.17
C GLY A 144 -16.94 -4.56 9.44
N SER A 145 -16.62 -4.15 10.67
CA SER A 145 -16.44 -2.73 11.00
C SER A 145 -15.22 -2.11 10.31
N VAL A 146 -14.08 -2.82 10.26
CA VAL A 146 -12.86 -2.36 9.58
C VAL A 146 -13.12 -2.22 8.08
N LEU A 147 -13.73 -3.23 7.45
CA LEU A 147 -14.08 -3.20 6.04
C LEU A 147 -15.08 -2.09 5.73
N THR A 148 -16.12 -1.93 6.55
CA THR A 148 -17.12 -0.86 6.38
C THR A 148 -16.45 0.49 6.41
N SER A 149 -15.55 0.73 7.37
CA SER A 149 -14.80 2.00 7.48
C SER A 149 -13.93 2.30 6.26
N GLN A 150 -13.45 1.29 5.53
CA GLN A 150 -12.67 1.48 4.32
C GLN A 150 -13.52 1.81 3.09
N VAL A 151 -14.70 1.19 2.97
CA VAL A 151 -15.54 1.32 1.77
C VAL A 151 -16.63 2.39 1.91
N THR A 152 -16.91 2.85 3.12
CA THR A 152 -17.83 3.98 3.32
C THR A 152 -17.10 5.27 2.97
N PRO A 153 -17.63 6.08 2.04
CA PRO A 153 -17.13 7.43 1.83
C PRO A 153 -17.27 8.21 3.14
N VAL A 154 -16.24 8.99 3.49
CA VAL A 154 -16.38 10.02 4.52
C VAL A 154 -17.52 10.93 4.08
N GLN A 155 -18.67 10.85 4.75
CA GLN A 155 -19.80 11.73 4.52
C GLN A 155 -19.31 13.17 4.69
N ALA A 156 -19.35 13.97 3.63
CA ALA A 156 -19.05 15.39 3.75
C ALA A 156 -19.98 16.01 4.81
N PRO A 157 -19.48 16.88 5.71
CA PRO A 157 -20.34 17.56 6.66
C PRO A 157 -21.45 18.30 5.90
N PRO A 158 -22.69 18.34 6.44
CA PRO A 158 -23.79 19.02 5.77
C PRO A 158 -23.41 20.49 5.55
N SER A 159 -23.53 20.95 4.30
CA SER A 159 -23.39 22.35 3.93
C SER A 159 -24.32 23.19 4.80
N GLU A 160 -23.81 24.26 5.40
CA GLU A 160 -24.52 25.14 6.35
C GLU A 160 -25.77 25.85 5.76
N GLU A 161 -26.14 25.60 4.50
CA GLU A 161 -27.30 26.21 3.84
C GLU A 161 -28.66 25.60 4.24
N GLU A 162 -28.71 24.42 4.87
CA GLU A 162 -30.00 23.85 5.34
C GLU A 162 -30.46 24.36 6.72
N VAL A 163 -29.62 25.10 7.45
CA VAL A 163 -30.00 25.59 8.79
C VAL A 163 -30.84 26.87 8.72
N HIS A 164 -30.78 27.64 7.62
CA HIS A 164 -31.47 28.93 7.54
C HIS A 164 -32.90 28.91 6.99
N SER A 165 -33.39 27.79 6.45
CA SER A 165 -34.80 27.71 6.00
C SER A 165 -35.79 27.35 7.12
N THR A 166 -35.31 27.00 8.32
CA THR A 166 -36.20 26.62 9.44
C THR A 166 -36.49 27.77 10.43
N GLU A 167 -35.85 28.93 10.26
CA GLU A 167 -35.94 30.06 11.20
C GLU A 167 -36.56 31.33 10.57
N GLN A 168 -37.38 31.17 9.54
CA GLN A 168 -38.37 32.18 9.12
C GLN A 168 -39.77 31.58 9.17
N ARG A 169 -40.26 31.41 10.41
CA ARG A 169 -41.70 31.31 10.71
C ARG A 169 -42.09 32.46 11.63
#